data_AF-A0A0B6Z8S0-F1
#
_entry.id   AF-A0A0B6Z8S0-F1
#
_cell.length_a   1.000
_cell.length_b   1.000
_cell.length_c   1.000
_cell.angle_alpha   90.00
_cell.angle_beta   90.00
_cell.angle_gamma   90.00
#
_symmetry.space_group_name_H-M   'P 1'
#
loop_
_entity.id
_entity.type
_entity.pdbx_description
1 polymer ?
#
loop_
_entity_poly.entity_id
_entity_poly.type
_entity_poly.pdbx_seq_one_letter_code
_entity_poly.pdbx_strand_id
1 'polypeptide(L)'
;AQAVPNQGVWDMRGKQFYQGIEIRVWAIACFAPQRTVREDALRTFTSQLQKISNDAGMPIMGQPCFCKYATGPDQVEPMFRYLKNTYGGLQLIVVVLPGKTPVYAEVKRVGDICFGLATQCVQAKNVNKTTPQTLSNLCLKINVKLGGVNSILLPDMRPLVFSEPIIFLGADVTHPPAGDTL
;
A
#
# COMPACT_ATOMS: atom_id res chain seq x y z
N ALA A 1 9.38 -18.47 -9.51
CA ALA A 1 8.92 -18.68 -10.89
C ALA A 1 9.33 -17.48 -11.75
N GLN A 2 9.85 -17.73 -12.96
CA GLN A 2 10.27 -16.66 -13.88
C GLN A 2 9.06 -16.03 -14.57
N ALA A 3 9.09 -14.71 -14.76
CA ALA A 3 8.13 -13.98 -15.59
C ALA A 3 8.80 -13.61 -16.91
N VAL A 4 8.16 -13.96 -18.04
CA VAL A 4 8.62 -13.58 -19.37
C VAL A 4 7.69 -12.49 -19.90
N PRO A 5 8.18 -11.25 -20.11
CA PRO A 5 7.38 -10.20 -20.71
C PRO A 5 6.96 -10.55 -22.14
N ASN A 6 5.72 -10.24 -22.49
CA ASN A 6 5.21 -10.29 -23.85
C ASN A 6 4.67 -8.91 -24.23
N GLN A 7 5.20 -8.32 -25.31
CA GLN A 7 4.84 -6.96 -25.74
C GLN A 7 4.90 -5.91 -24.60
N GLY A 8 5.92 -6.01 -23.75
CA GLY A 8 6.13 -5.08 -22.62
C GLY A 8 5.26 -5.36 -21.38
N VAL A 9 4.48 -6.44 -21.35
CA VAL A 9 3.58 -6.78 -20.24
C VAL A 9 3.87 -8.17 -19.69
N TRP A 10 3.76 -8.32 -18.37
CA TRP A 10 3.74 -9.60 -17.67
C TRP A 10 2.76 -9.55 -16.49
N ASP A 11 2.47 -10.70 -15.90
CA ASP A 11 1.63 -10.80 -14.70
C ASP A 11 2.28 -11.63 -13.58
N MET A 12 1.71 -11.49 -12.39
CA MET A 12 2.12 -12.19 -11.17
C MET A 12 1.30 -13.46 -10.89
N ARG A 13 0.46 -13.93 -11.83
CA ARG A 13 -0.35 -15.14 -11.61
C ARG A 13 0.58 -16.34 -11.44
N GLY A 14 0.36 -17.10 -10.36
CA GLY A 14 1.20 -18.24 -9.99
C GLY A 14 2.64 -17.88 -9.59
N LYS A 15 2.91 -16.61 -9.24
CA LYS A 15 4.25 -16.13 -8.84
C LYS A 15 4.16 -15.44 -7.49
N GLN A 16 5.20 -15.63 -6.69
CA GLN A 16 5.39 -14.92 -5.43
C GLN A 16 6.42 -13.81 -5.60
N PHE A 17 6.40 -12.84 -4.69
CA PHE A 17 7.43 -11.81 -4.62
C PHE A 17 8.79 -12.43 -4.32
N TYR A 18 9.85 -11.81 -4.87
CA TYR A 18 11.23 -12.22 -4.60
C TYR A 18 11.55 -12.18 -3.10
N GLN A 19 11.12 -11.11 -2.43
CA GLN A 19 11.15 -10.95 -0.98
C GLN A 19 9.82 -10.34 -0.55
N GLY A 20 8.89 -11.19 -0.13
CA GLY A 20 7.62 -10.78 0.45
C GLY A 20 7.75 -10.48 1.94
N ILE A 21 7.09 -9.41 2.39
CA ILE A 21 7.02 -9.05 3.81
C ILE A 21 5.84 -9.75 4.47
N GLU A 22 6.08 -10.38 5.61
CA GLU A 22 5.00 -10.85 6.48
C GLU A 22 4.43 -9.69 7.31
N ILE A 23 3.12 -9.51 7.23
CA ILE A 23 2.39 -8.42 7.91
C ILE A 23 1.58 -9.02 9.06
N ARG A 24 1.99 -8.73 10.30
CA ARG A 24 1.39 -9.24 11.54
C ARG A 24 0.55 -8.19 12.26
N VAL A 25 1.06 -6.96 12.35
CA VAL A 25 0.38 -5.87 13.07
C VAL A 25 0.00 -4.78 12.08
N TRP A 26 -1.29 -4.65 11.80
CA TRP A 26 -1.80 -3.71 10.81
C TRP A 26 -3.20 -3.23 11.18
N ALA A 27 -3.59 -2.07 10.67
CA ALA A 27 -4.85 -1.41 11.00
C ALA A 27 -5.61 -0.96 9.74
N ILE A 28 -6.92 -0.76 9.90
CA ILE A 28 -7.79 -0.12 8.91
C ILE A 28 -8.38 1.16 9.51
N ALA A 29 -8.18 2.28 8.81
CA ALA A 29 -8.84 3.55 9.10
C ALA A 29 -9.78 3.92 7.95
N CYS A 30 -11.10 3.91 8.20
CA CYS A 30 -12.09 4.17 7.16
C CYS A 30 -12.64 5.60 7.25
N PHE A 31 -12.20 6.47 6.34
CA PHE A 31 -12.69 7.85 6.20
C PHE A 31 -13.86 7.97 5.20
N ALA A 32 -14.32 6.85 4.65
CA ALA A 32 -15.58 6.81 3.91
C ALA A 32 -16.76 6.65 4.88
N PRO A 33 -17.91 7.31 4.64
CA PRO A 33 -19.09 7.15 5.47
C PRO A 33 -19.51 5.66 5.57
N GLN A 34 -19.93 5.22 6.76
CA GLN A 34 -20.33 3.82 6.99
C GLN A 34 -21.48 3.35 6.09
N ARG A 35 -22.37 4.28 5.68
CA ARG A 35 -23.41 4.00 4.67
C ARG A 35 -22.86 3.66 3.29
N THR A 36 -21.68 4.19 2.94
CA THR A 36 -21.00 3.99 1.66
C THR A 36 -20.09 2.77 1.69
N VAL A 37 -19.38 2.56 2.79
CA VAL A 37 -18.53 1.39 3.02
C VAL A 37 -18.99 0.74 4.31
N ARG A 38 -19.78 -0.32 4.20
CA ARG A 38 -20.30 -1.08 5.34
C ARG A 38 -19.20 -1.96 5.96
N GLU A 39 -19.42 -2.39 7.19
CA GLU A 39 -18.48 -3.29 7.88
C GLU A 39 -18.28 -4.60 7.12
N ASP A 40 -19.35 -5.16 6.55
CA ASP A 40 -19.26 -6.38 5.74
C ASP A 40 -18.39 -6.20 4.49
N ALA A 41 -18.38 -5.01 3.90
CA ALA A 41 -17.50 -4.68 2.78
C ALA A 41 -16.04 -4.62 3.25
N LEU A 42 -15.76 -4.06 4.43
CA LEU A 42 -14.41 -4.06 5.01
C LEU A 42 -13.93 -5.48 5.34
N ARG A 43 -14.81 -6.35 5.88
CA ARG A 43 -14.50 -7.76 6.15
C ARG A 43 -14.23 -8.54 4.87
N THR A 44 -15.06 -8.34 3.85
CA THR A 44 -14.90 -8.99 2.53
C THR A 44 -13.61 -8.53 1.85
N PHE A 45 -13.34 -7.23 1.84
CA PHE A 45 -12.09 -6.66 1.35
C PHE A 45 -10.87 -7.24 2.07
N THR A 46 -10.93 -7.34 3.40
CA THR A 46 -9.85 -7.91 4.23
C THR A 46 -9.58 -9.35 3.84
N SER A 47 -10.61 -10.20 3.81
CA SER A 47 -10.47 -11.62 3.45
C SER A 47 -9.87 -11.81 2.06
N GLN A 48 -10.34 -11.04 1.07
CA GLN A 48 -9.81 -11.13 -0.28
C GLN A 48 -8.39 -10.59 -0.42
N LEU A 49 -8.07 -9.49 0.26
CA LEU A 49 -6.72 -8.96 0.30
C LEU A 49 -5.76 -9.97 0.93
N GLN A 50 -6.15 -10.61 2.04
CA GLN A 50 -5.37 -11.66 2.70
C GLN A 50 -5.10 -12.82 1.75
N LYS A 51 -6.13 -13.32 1.05
CA LYS A 51 -5.98 -14.39 0.06
C LYS A 51 -4.95 -14.02 -1.02
N ILE A 52 -5.13 -12.88 -1.68
CA ILE A 52 -4.24 -12.45 -2.77
C ILE A 52 -2.82 -12.16 -2.26
N SER A 53 -2.70 -11.58 -1.07
CA SER A 53 -1.39 -11.29 -0.45
C SER A 53 -0.63 -12.58 -0.13
N ASN A 54 -1.31 -13.61 0.36
CA ASN A 54 -0.74 -14.92 0.62
C ASN A 54 -0.30 -15.62 -0.67
N ASP A 55 -1.13 -15.58 -1.71
CA ASP A 55 -0.80 -16.14 -3.03
C ASP A 55 0.44 -15.45 -3.63
N ALA A 56 0.63 -14.16 -3.36
CA ALA A 56 1.78 -13.37 -3.77
C ALA A 56 3.02 -13.52 -2.86
N GLY A 57 2.96 -14.32 -1.79
CA GLY A 57 4.08 -14.53 -0.86
C GLY A 57 4.31 -13.38 0.12
N MET A 58 3.34 -12.48 0.31
CA MET A 58 3.33 -11.40 1.30
C MET A 58 2.18 -11.64 2.29
N PRO A 59 2.26 -12.65 3.18
CA PRO A 59 1.13 -13.05 4.01
C PRO A 59 0.72 -11.94 4.99
N ILE A 60 -0.56 -11.56 4.95
CA ILE A 60 -1.20 -10.71 5.95
C ILE A 60 -1.86 -11.61 6.99
N MET A 61 -1.26 -11.66 8.18
CA MET A 61 -1.67 -12.52 9.27
C MET A 61 -2.76 -11.87 10.13
N GLY A 62 -3.72 -12.70 10.57
CA GLY A 62 -4.76 -12.29 11.52
C GLY A 62 -5.71 -11.21 11.02
N GLN A 63 -6.61 -10.77 11.90
CA GLN A 63 -7.46 -9.60 11.64
C GLN A 63 -6.70 -8.30 11.96
N PRO A 64 -7.09 -7.16 11.38
CA PRO A 64 -6.46 -5.89 11.73
C PRO A 64 -6.62 -5.62 13.23
N CYS A 65 -5.56 -5.14 13.88
CA CYS A 65 -5.57 -4.84 15.32
C CYS A 65 -6.49 -3.66 15.67
N PHE A 66 -6.86 -2.87 14.66
CA PHE A 66 -7.77 -1.75 14.76
C PHE A 66 -8.55 -1.58 13.44
N CYS A 67 -9.86 -1.37 13.54
CA CYS A 67 -10.73 -1.06 12.41
C CYS A 67 -11.82 -0.08 12.85
N LYS A 68 -11.70 1.20 12.46
CA LYS A 68 -12.67 2.24 12.84
C LYS A 68 -12.97 3.20 11.71
N TYR A 69 -14.16 3.79 11.79
CA TYR A 69 -14.57 4.91 10.96
C TYR A 69 -14.12 6.22 11.57
N ALA A 70 -13.77 7.18 10.72
CA ALA A 70 -13.54 8.57 11.08
C ALA A 70 -14.03 9.48 9.96
N THR A 71 -14.18 10.76 10.25
CA THR A 71 -14.59 11.77 9.27
C THR A 71 -13.71 13.00 9.44
N GLY A 72 -13.28 13.58 8.32
CA GLY A 72 -12.49 14.81 8.33
C GLY A 72 -10.97 14.59 8.49
N PRO A 73 -10.16 15.55 8.01
CA PRO A 73 -8.70 15.47 8.09
C PRO A 73 -8.17 15.65 9.53
N ASP A 74 -8.90 16.38 10.38
CA ASP A 74 -8.59 16.64 11.78
C ASP A 74 -8.49 15.36 12.63
N GLN A 75 -9.15 14.27 12.20
CA GLN A 75 -9.11 12.98 12.89
C GLN A 75 -7.89 12.11 12.53
N VAL A 76 -7.11 12.49 11.50
CA VAL A 76 -5.97 11.68 11.03
C VAL A 76 -4.85 11.64 12.07
N GLU A 77 -4.39 12.80 12.51
CA GLU A 77 -3.25 12.90 13.43
C GLU A 77 -3.53 12.26 14.80
N PRO A 78 -4.67 12.55 15.48
CA PRO A 78 -4.99 11.90 16.75
C PRO A 78 -5.09 10.38 16.62
N MET A 79 -5.73 9.89 15.55
CA MET A 79 -5.86 8.45 15.31
C MET A 79 -4.51 7.78 15.08
N PHE A 80 -3.65 8.36 14.25
CA PHE A 80 -2.34 7.77 13.96
C PHE A 80 -1.41 7.80 15.17
N ARG A 81 -1.47 8.87 15.98
CA ARG A 81 -0.77 8.95 17.26
C ARG A 81 -1.23 7.84 18.21
N TYR A 82 -2.55 7.65 18.34
CA TYR A 82 -3.11 6.56 19.13
C TYR A 82 -2.62 5.20 18.63
N LEU A 83 -2.69 4.95 17.33
CA LEU A 83 -2.26 3.69 16.72
C LEU A 83 -0.78 3.39 17.00
N LYS A 84 0.10 4.38 16.80
CA LYS A 84 1.55 4.26 17.04
C LYS A 84 1.88 3.94 18.49
N ASN A 85 1.18 4.57 19.44
CA ASN A 85 1.45 4.42 20.87
C ASN A 85 0.82 3.14 21.45
N THR A 86 -0.27 2.66 20.87
CA THR A 86 -1.04 1.52 21.41
C THR A 86 -0.55 0.19 20.85
N TYR A 87 -0.19 0.15 19.56
CA TYR A 87 0.15 -1.10 18.88
C TYR A 87 1.65 -1.14 18.56
N GLY A 88 2.42 -1.69 19.50
CA GLY A 88 3.85 -1.94 19.31
C GLY A 88 4.10 -2.79 18.05
N GLY A 89 5.03 -2.34 17.20
CA GLY A 89 5.36 -3.03 15.95
C GLY A 89 4.33 -2.85 14.83
N LEU A 90 3.45 -1.85 14.88
CA LEU A 90 2.52 -1.53 13.79
C LEU A 90 3.26 -1.34 12.45
N GLN A 91 2.95 -2.20 11.47
CA GLN A 91 3.61 -2.23 10.17
C GLN A 91 2.86 -1.39 9.13
N LEU A 92 1.53 -1.43 9.11
CA LEU A 92 0.73 -0.83 8.04
C LEU A 92 -0.59 -0.26 8.54
N ILE A 93 -0.96 0.92 8.01
CA ILE A 93 -2.33 1.45 8.10
C ILE A 93 -2.94 1.49 6.70
N VAL A 94 -3.96 0.68 6.47
CA VAL A 94 -4.81 0.75 5.27
C VAL A 94 -5.86 1.82 5.48
N VAL A 95 -5.86 2.84 4.62
CA VAL A 95 -6.76 4.00 4.75
C VAL A 95 -7.81 3.99 3.65
N VAL A 96 -9.08 3.84 4.01
CA VAL A 96 -10.19 3.85 3.03
C VAL A 96 -10.70 5.28 2.85
N LEU A 97 -10.71 5.78 1.62
CA LEU A 97 -11.12 7.14 1.29
C LEU A 97 -12.36 7.15 0.37
N PRO A 98 -13.30 8.10 0.53
CA PRO A 98 -14.52 8.14 -0.27
C PRO A 98 -14.30 8.54 -1.74
N GLY A 99 -13.11 9.06 -2.08
CA GLY A 99 -12.79 9.59 -3.40
C GLY A 99 -11.68 10.63 -3.31
N LYS A 100 -11.79 11.73 -4.09
CA LYS A 100 -10.93 12.91 -3.92
C LYS A 100 -11.32 13.63 -2.63
N THR A 101 -10.36 13.82 -1.73
CA THR A 101 -10.60 14.40 -0.40
C THR A 101 -9.30 15.02 0.14
N PRO A 102 -9.37 16.12 0.91
CA PRO A 102 -8.19 16.68 1.60
C PRO A 102 -7.56 15.70 2.60
N VAL A 103 -8.32 14.71 3.07
CA VAL A 103 -7.82 13.66 3.99
C VAL A 103 -6.62 12.91 3.40
N TYR A 104 -6.53 12.75 2.07
CA TYR A 104 -5.39 12.06 1.45
C TYR A 104 -4.07 12.78 1.73
N ALA A 105 -4.03 14.10 1.54
CA ALA A 105 -2.83 14.90 1.78
C ALA A 105 -2.44 14.85 3.26
N GLU A 106 -3.42 14.91 4.16
CA GLU A 106 -3.18 14.87 5.60
C GLU A 106 -2.67 13.50 6.06
N VAL A 107 -3.23 12.40 5.54
CA VAL A 107 -2.71 11.04 5.78
C VAL A 107 -1.25 10.92 5.36
N LYS A 108 -0.89 11.54 4.23
CA LYS A 108 0.48 11.53 3.71
C LYS A 108 1.41 12.38 4.57
N ARG A 109 0.99 13.59 4.94
CA ARG A 109 1.74 14.46 5.85
C ARG A 109 1.98 13.77 7.19
N VAL A 110 0.94 13.28 7.85
CA VAL A 110 1.03 12.67 9.17
C VAL A 110 1.80 11.34 9.13
N GLY A 111 1.47 10.48 8.17
CA GLY A 111 2.09 9.17 8.03
C GLY A 111 3.56 9.26 7.64
N ASP A 112 3.86 9.96 6.54
CA ASP A 112 5.18 9.92 5.92
C ASP A 112 6.16 10.92 6.59
N ILE A 113 5.67 12.06 7.11
CA ILE A 113 6.53 13.12 7.69
C ILE A 113 6.49 13.12 9.23
N CYS A 114 5.30 13.10 9.84
CA CYS A 114 5.22 13.32 11.29
C CYS A 114 5.55 12.08 12.11
N PHE A 115 5.08 10.89 11.68
CA PHE A 115 5.18 9.68 12.50
C PHE A 115 6.01 8.55 11.89
N GLY A 116 6.31 8.58 10.60
CA GLY A 116 7.05 7.53 9.90
C GLY A 116 6.27 6.20 9.81
N LEU A 117 4.96 6.27 9.60
CA LEU A 117 4.06 5.11 9.53
C LEU A 117 3.74 4.78 8.06
N ALA A 118 3.92 3.52 7.67
CA ALA A 118 3.55 3.10 6.33
C ALA A 118 2.03 3.14 6.12
N THR A 119 1.59 3.91 5.12
CA THR A 119 0.17 4.11 4.80
C THR A 119 -0.17 3.61 3.40
N GLN A 120 -1.27 2.86 3.26
CA GLN A 120 -1.82 2.47 1.97
C GLN A 120 -3.27 2.93 1.82
N CYS A 121 -3.46 4.02 1.07
CA CYS A 121 -4.80 4.52 0.76
C CYS A 121 -5.49 3.67 -0.32
N VAL A 122 -6.79 3.42 -0.15
CA VAL A 122 -7.64 2.73 -1.13
C VAL A 122 -8.97 3.47 -1.25
N GLN A 123 -9.49 3.60 -2.47
CA GLN A 123 -10.79 4.23 -2.69
C GLN A 123 -11.92 3.30 -2.26
N ALA A 124 -12.97 3.86 -1.65
CA ALA A 124 -14.18 3.14 -1.22
C ALA A 124 -14.77 2.25 -2.32
N LYS A 125 -14.76 2.71 -3.58
CA LYS A 125 -15.22 1.91 -4.73
C LYS A 125 -14.45 0.60 -4.91
N ASN A 126 -13.14 0.61 -4.65
CA ASN A 126 -12.26 -0.56 -4.76
C ASN A 126 -12.35 -1.48 -3.53
N VAL A 127 -12.88 -0.98 -2.41
CA VAL A 127 -13.20 -1.77 -1.22
C VAL A 127 -14.56 -2.46 -1.38
N ASN A 128 -15.57 -1.72 -1.86
CA ASN A 128 -16.91 -2.25 -2.10
C ASN A 128 -16.95 -3.27 -3.25
N LYS A 129 -16.15 -3.04 -4.29
CA LYS A 129 -16.04 -3.95 -5.44
C LYS A 129 -14.56 -4.19 -5.75
N THR A 130 -14.03 -5.19 -5.10
CA THR A 130 -12.69 -5.70 -5.30
C THR A 130 -12.58 -6.49 -6.60
N THR A 131 -11.40 -6.43 -7.22
CA THR A 131 -11.01 -7.35 -8.30
C THR A 131 -9.66 -7.96 -7.96
N PRO A 132 -9.37 -9.21 -8.36
CA PRO A 132 -8.06 -9.83 -8.12
C PRO A 132 -6.91 -8.97 -8.64
N GLN A 133 -7.08 -8.34 -9.82
CA GLN A 133 -6.08 -7.46 -10.41
C GLN A 133 -5.82 -6.21 -9.54
N THR A 134 -6.88 -5.56 -9.06
CA THR A 134 -6.75 -4.37 -8.20
C THR A 134 -6.07 -4.73 -6.88
N LEU A 135 -6.41 -5.87 -6.27
CA LEU A 135 -5.79 -6.33 -5.03
C LEU A 135 -4.33 -6.75 -5.23
N SER A 136 -4.01 -7.41 -6.35
CA SER A 136 -2.63 -7.76 -6.72
C SER A 136 -1.78 -6.49 -6.87
N ASN A 137 -2.30 -5.47 -7.56
CA ASN A 137 -1.62 -4.18 -7.70
C ASN A 137 -1.47 -3.45 -6.35
N LEU A 138 -2.41 -3.64 -5.43
CA LEU A 138 -2.31 -3.12 -4.07
C LEU A 138 -1.19 -3.81 -3.29
N CYS A 139 -1.08 -5.14 -3.38
CA CYS A 139 -0.03 -5.92 -2.75
C CYS A 139 1.37 -5.51 -3.25
N LEU A 140 1.53 -5.25 -4.56
CA LEU A 140 2.78 -4.73 -5.11
C LEU A 140 3.25 -3.44 -4.42
N LYS A 141 2.31 -2.54 -4.09
CA LYS A 141 2.61 -1.27 -3.41
C LYS A 141 2.88 -1.47 -1.93
N ILE A 142 2.12 -2.34 -1.27
CA ILE A 142 2.26 -2.62 0.16
C ILE A 142 3.63 -3.26 0.43
N ASN A 143 4.00 -4.28 -0.36
CA ASN A 143 5.25 -5.01 -0.15
C ASN A 143 6.47 -4.06 -0.17
N VAL A 144 6.54 -3.20 -1.20
CA VAL A 144 7.63 -2.21 -1.34
C VAL A 144 7.65 -1.20 -0.20
N LYS A 145 6.47 -0.71 0.24
CA LYS A 145 6.39 0.23 1.37
C LYS A 145 6.90 -0.35 2.69
N LEU A 146 6.86 -1.67 2.83
CA LEU A 146 7.36 -2.37 4.01
C LEU A 146 8.77 -2.92 3.82
N GLY A 147 9.46 -2.54 2.74
CA GLY A 147 10.85 -2.92 2.46
C GLY A 147 11.01 -4.23 1.69
N GLY A 148 9.93 -4.81 1.18
CA GLY A 148 9.97 -6.01 0.34
C GLY A 148 10.44 -5.74 -1.09
N VAL A 149 10.87 -6.80 -1.77
CA VAL A 149 11.31 -6.80 -3.16
C VAL A 149 10.32 -7.62 -3.98
N ASN A 150 9.60 -6.98 -4.90
CA ASN A 150 8.60 -7.68 -5.71
C ASN A 150 9.24 -8.65 -6.71
N SER A 151 10.21 -8.16 -7.48
CA SER A 151 10.88 -8.92 -8.53
C SER A 151 12.29 -8.36 -8.74
N ILE A 152 13.19 -9.19 -9.26
CA ILE A 152 14.53 -8.79 -9.70
C ILE A 152 14.74 -9.15 -11.17
N LEU A 153 15.70 -8.49 -11.82
CA LEU A 153 16.21 -8.97 -13.11
C LEU A 153 16.91 -10.30 -12.92
N LEU A 154 16.77 -11.20 -13.89
CA LEU A 154 17.48 -12.48 -13.87
C LEU A 154 18.99 -12.23 -13.85
N PRO A 155 19.73 -12.85 -12.91
CA PRO A 155 21.16 -12.61 -12.76
C PRO A 155 21.97 -12.70 -14.05
N ASP A 156 21.67 -13.69 -14.89
CA ASP A 156 22.39 -14.02 -16.12
C ASP A 156 22.03 -13.09 -17.30
N MET A 157 20.94 -12.33 -17.18
CA MET A 157 20.51 -11.35 -18.19
C MET A 157 21.06 -9.95 -17.92
N ARG A 158 21.78 -9.76 -16.81
CA ARG A 158 22.32 -8.45 -16.42
C ARG A 158 23.55 -8.11 -17.27
N PRO A 159 23.68 -6.87 -17.78
CA PRO A 159 24.87 -6.43 -18.50
C PRO A 159 26.12 -6.43 -17.61
N LEU A 160 27.30 -6.48 -18.24
CA LEU A 160 28.61 -6.54 -17.56
C LEU A 160 28.85 -5.42 -16.54
N VAL A 161 28.19 -4.26 -16.69
CA VAL A 161 28.26 -3.15 -15.74
C VAL A 161 27.88 -3.55 -14.31
N PHE A 162 27.08 -4.60 -14.12
CA PHE A 162 26.72 -5.14 -12.81
C PHE A 162 27.81 -6.01 -12.16
N SER A 163 28.97 -6.22 -12.80
CA SER A 163 30.08 -7.01 -12.26
C SER A 163 30.86 -6.28 -11.15
N GLU A 164 30.73 -4.96 -11.08
CA GLU A 164 31.27 -4.12 -10.00
C GLU A 164 30.12 -3.39 -9.27
N PRO A 165 30.33 -2.91 -8.03
CA PRO A 165 29.33 -2.14 -7.32
C PRO A 165 28.95 -0.85 -8.07
N ILE A 166 27.69 -0.73 -8.46
CA ILE A 166 27.13 0.44 -9.16
C ILE A 166 25.90 0.99 -8.44
N ILE A 167 25.60 2.28 -8.66
CA ILE A 167 24.39 2.94 -8.17
C ILE A 167 23.62 3.57 -9.33
N PHE A 168 22.29 3.40 -9.33
CA PHE A 168 21.40 4.07 -10.26
C PHE A 168 20.77 5.29 -9.56
N LEU A 169 20.92 6.47 -10.16
CA LEU A 169 20.32 7.72 -9.67
C LEU A 169 19.26 8.20 -10.67
N GLY A 170 18.09 8.60 -10.16
CA GLY A 170 17.04 9.26 -10.92
C GLY A 170 16.73 10.61 -10.29
N ALA A 171 16.65 11.65 -11.12
CA ALA A 171 16.32 13.01 -10.70
C ALA A 171 15.22 13.58 -11.62
N ASP A 172 14.28 14.30 -11.02
CA ASP A 172 13.17 14.98 -11.71
C ASP A 172 12.92 16.34 -11.05
N VAL A 173 12.49 17.33 -11.85
CA VAL A 173 12.08 18.66 -11.36
C VAL A 173 10.66 18.93 -11.86
N THR A 174 9.72 19.02 -10.92
CA THR A 174 8.34 19.40 -11.22
C THR A 174 8.13 20.87 -10.86
N HIS A 175 7.77 21.70 -11.85
CA HIS A 175 7.42 23.11 -11.64
C HIS A 175 5.95 23.28 -11.27
N PRO A 176 5.59 24.37 -10.55
CA PRO A 176 4.19 24.73 -10.33
C PRO A 176 3.42 24.94 -11.65
N PRO A 177 2.09 24.83 -11.65
CA PRO A 177 1.27 25.19 -12.80
C PRO A 177 1.49 26.65 -13.25
N ALA A 178 1.20 26.94 -14.51
CA ALA A 178 1.32 28.30 -15.05
C ALA A 178 0.41 29.29 -14.29
N GLY A 179 0.97 30.44 -13.89
CA GLY A 179 0.23 31.52 -13.23
C GLY A 179 0.13 31.42 -11.71
N ASP A 180 0.88 30.53 -11.06
CA ASP A 180 0.94 30.43 -9.61
C ASP A 180 1.71 31.63 -9.02
N THR A 181 1.00 32.58 -8.42
CA THR A 181 1.56 33.69 -7.65
C THR A 181 1.57 33.30 -6.17
N LEU A 182 2.77 33.14 -5.60
CA LEU A 182 3.01 32.93 -4.17
C LEU A 182 2.29 33.95 -3.28
#